data_AF-A0A956EKA7-F1
#
_entry.id   AF-A0A956EKA7-F1
#
_cell.length_a   1.000
_cell.length_b   1.000
_cell.length_c   1.000
_cell.angle_alpha   90.00
_cell.angle_beta   90.00
_cell.angle_gamma   90.00
#
_symmetry.space_group_name_H-M   'P 1'
#
loop_
_entity.id
_entity.type
_entity.pdbx_description
1 polymer ?
#
loop_
_entity_poly.entity_id
_entity_poly.type
_entity_poly.pdbx_seq_one_letter_code
_entity_poly.pdbx_strand_id
1 'polypeptide(L)'
;MFEWSSVLELAEELARRDATGEGAEAAWRAAASRAYFAAYNSAKDYLEDLERWTPPRADSHQELFRCLERLTGHSKMHRQLAAILTRLRHTRNRADYDREPSLRQDAAKTALLDAKKAFGLVDSLRTRRVPE
;
A
#
# COMPACT_ATOMS: atom_id res chain seq x y z
N MET A 1 19.90 0.31 -3.30
CA MET A 1 18.66 0.67 -2.58
C MET A 1 17.71 -0.52 -2.67
N PHE A 2 16.81 -0.70 -1.72
CA PHE A 2 15.83 -1.80 -1.78
C PHE A 2 14.59 -1.32 -2.55
N GLU A 3 14.13 -2.11 -3.51
CA GLU A 3 12.98 -1.75 -4.35
C GLU A 3 11.69 -2.32 -3.78
N TRP A 4 10.74 -1.46 -3.40
CA TRP A 4 9.44 -1.91 -2.86
C TRP A 4 8.60 -2.68 -3.89
N SER A 5 8.88 -2.52 -5.18
CA SER A 5 8.26 -3.31 -6.26
C SER A 5 8.52 -4.81 -6.10
N SER A 6 9.70 -5.22 -5.61
CA SER A 6 9.99 -6.64 -5.34
C SER A 6 9.09 -7.21 -4.23
N VAL A 7 8.62 -6.38 -3.28
CA VAL A 7 7.64 -6.81 -2.28
C VAL A 7 6.24 -6.93 -2.89
N LEU A 8 5.91 -6.09 -3.87
CA LEU A 8 4.66 -6.17 -4.62
C LEU A 8 4.60 -7.45 -5.48
N GLU A 9 5.71 -7.83 -6.09
CA GLU A 9 5.86 -9.10 -6.83
C GLU A 9 5.62 -10.30 -5.91
N LEU A 10 6.20 -10.29 -4.71
CA LEU A 10 5.93 -11.32 -3.70
C LEU A 10 4.44 -11.34 -3.28
N ALA A 11 3.82 -10.17 -3.07
CA ALA A 11 2.40 -10.09 -2.76
C ALA A 11 1.54 -10.72 -3.88
N GLU A 12 1.96 -10.52 -5.13
CA GLU A 12 1.29 -11.06 -6.30
C GLU A 12 1.42 -12.58 -6.42
N GLU A 13 2.59 -13.15 -6.15
CA GLU A 13 2.78 -14.60 -6.06
C GLU A 13 1.89 -15.23 -4.99
N LEU A 14 1.84 -14.62 -3.80
CA LEU A 14 1.02 -15.09 -2.69
C LEU A 14 -0.49 -15.00 -2.98
N ALA A 15 -0.94 -13.94 -3.67
CA ALA A 15 -2.34 -13.76 -4.04
C ALA A 15 -2.82 -14.79 -5.09
N ARG A 16 -1.90 -15.30 -5.92
CA ARG A 16 -2.16 -16.31 -6.95
C ARG A 16 -2.05 -17.74 -6.46
N ARG A 17 -1.58 -17.99 -5.23
CA ARG A 17 -1.60 -19.34 -4.68
C ARG A 17 -3.04 -19.83 -4.61
N ASP A 18 -3.38 -20.73 -5.53
CA ASP A 18 -4.54 -21.61 -5.46
C ASP A 18 -4.22 -22.70 -4.44
N ALA A 19 -4.29 -22.31 -3.18
CA ALA A 19 -4.21 -23.23 -2.09
C ALA A 19 -5.64 -23.70 -1.78
N THR A 20 -5.84 -25.01 -1.86
CA THR A 20 -6.97 -25.68 -1.23
C THR A 20 -6.52 -26.08 0.19
N GLY A 21 -7.32 -25.80 1.21
CA GLY A 21 -7.03 -26.16 2.61
C GLY A 21 -6.40 -25.05 3.48
N GLU A 22 -5.88 -25.44 4.65
CA GLU A 22 -5.51 -24.55 5.77
C GLU A 22 -4.40 -23.51 5.43
N GLY A 23 -3.58 -23.76 4.41
CA GLY A 23 -2.52 -22.84 3.99
C GLY A 23 -2.98 -21.69 3.09
N ALA A 24 -4.22 -21.73 2.60
CA ALA A 24 -4.71 -20.78 1.61
C ALA A 24 -4.93 -19.39 2.19
N GLU A 25 -5.64 -19.34 3.30
CA GLU A 25 -5.90 -18.10 3.99
C GLU A 25 -4.61 -17.44 4.47
N ALA A 26 -3.63 -18.22 4.95
CA ALA A 26 -2.33 -17.69 5.34
C ALA A 26 -1.61 -17.00 4.19
N ALA A 27 -1.63 -17.58 2.98
CA ALA A 27 -1.06 -16.97 1.79
C ALA A 27 -1.79 -15.67 1.42
N TRP A 28 -3.12 -15.67 1.46
CA TRP A 28 -3.92 -14.48 1.13
C TRP A 28 -3.75 -13.35 2.16
N ARG A 29 -3.64 -13.69 3.44
CA ARG A 29 -3.33 -12.73 4.51
C ARG A 29 -1.97 -12.11 4.32
N ALA A 30 -0.96 -12.94 4.05
CA ALA A 30 0.38 -12.48 3.74
C ALA A 30 0.39 -11.59 2.48
N ALA A 31 -0.34 -11.96 1.42
CA ALA A 31 -0.46 -11.16 0.21
C ALA A 31 -1.01 -9.75 0.49
N ALA A 32 -2.12 -9.65 1.23
CA ALA A 32 -2.70 -8.36 1.60
C ALA A 32 -1.75 -7.50 2.45
N SER A 33 -1.07 -8.13 3.40
CA SER A 33 -0.06 -7.49 4.27
C SER A 33 1.11 -6.95 3.45
N ARG A 34 1.68 -7.76 2.54
CA ARG A 34 2.79 -7.36 1.66
C ARG A 34 2.37 -6.29 0.65
N ALA A 35 1.16 -6.36 0.09
CA ALA A 35 0.62 -5.34 -0.81
C ALA A 35 0.53 -3.97 -0.13
N TYR A 36 -0.01 -3.92 1.09
CA TYR A 36 -0.03 -2.68 1.89
C TYR A 36 1.38 -2.19 2.19
N PHE A 37 2.28 -3.08 2.63
CA PHE A 37 3.64 -2.70 2.99
C PHE A 37 4.39 -2.09 1.81
N ALA A 38 4.30 -2.70 0.63
CA ALA A 38 4.92 -2.17 -0.60
C ALA A 38 4.36 -0.78 -0.96
N ALA A 39 3.03 -0.63 -0.99
CA ALA A 39 2.38 0.63 -1.35
C ALA A 39 2.65 1.74 -0.34
N TYR A 40 2.62 1.44 0.96
CA TYR A 40 2.90 2.38 2.04
C TYR A 40 4.32 2.91 1.95
N ASN A 41 5.32 2.04 1.80
CA ASN A 41 6.72 2.48 1.74
C ASN A 41 7.03 3.22 0.43
N SER A 42 6.46 2.80 -0.71
CA SER A 42 6.59 3.56 -1.96
C SER A 42 6.04 4.99 -1.84
N ALA A 43 4.86 5.15 -1.21
CA ALA A 43 4.29 6.46 -0.93
C ALA A 43 5.11 7.25 0.09
N LYS A 44 5.63 6.58 1.14
CA LYS A 44 6.49 7.19 2.15
C LYS A 44 7.74 7.79 1.50
N ASP A 45 8.47 7.01 0.70
CA ASP A 45 9.68 7.48 0.02
C ASP A 45 9.37 8.67 -0.89
N TYR A 46 8.23 8.65 -1.58
CA TYR A 46 7.78 9.79 -2.39
C TYR A 46 7.59 11.06 -1.56
N LEU A 47 6.99 10.96 -0.37
CA LEU A 47 6.78 12.12 0.50
C LEU A 47 8.08 12.62 1.14
N GLU A 48 8.98 11.70 1.51
CA GLU A 48 10.33 12.04 1.97
C GLU A 48 11.08 12.85 0.91
N ASP A 49 10.96 12.45 -0.37
CA ASP A 49 11.52 13.18 -1.50
C ASP A 49 10.81 14.52 -1.77
N LEU A 50 9.48 14.60 -1.58
CA LEU A 50 8.68 15.78 -1.89
C LEU A 50 8.96 16.95 -0.93
N GLU A 51 9.08 16.68 0.37
CA GLU A 51 9.03 17.72 1.40
C GLU A 51 10.28 17.81 2.29
N ARG A 52 11.33 17.00 2.05
CA ARG A 52 12.33 16.68 3.11
C ARG A 52 11.63 16.22 4.40
N TRP A 53 10.46 15.58 4.25
CA TRP A 53 9.67 15.12 5.35
C TRP A 53 10.46 14.05 6.09
N THR A 54 10.72 14.28 7.37
CA THR A 54 11.44 13.32 8.23
C THR A 54 10.47 12.90 9.33
N PRO A 55 9.61 11.90 9.10
CA PRO A 55 8.64 11.50 10.10
C PRO A 55 9.34 11.00 11.37
N PRO A 56 8.81 11.31 12.56
CA PRO A 56 9.27 10.64 13.77
C PRO A 56 9.07 9.13 13.64
N ARG A 57 10.04 8.34 14.15
CA ARG A 57 10.00 6.86 14.10
C ARG A 57 8.76 6.27 14.77
N ALA A 58 8.20 6.96 15.76
CA ALA A 58 6.92 6.63 16.38
C ALA A 58 5.80 7.38 15.64
N ASP A 59 4.74 6.66 15.27
CA ASP A 59 3.53 7.18 14.60
C ASP A 59 3.61 7.49 13.09
N SER A 60 4.54 6.84 12.38
CA SER A 60 4.79 7.06 10.94
C SER A 60 3.57 6.83 10.03
N HIS A 61 2.61 5.98 10.43
CA HIS A 61 1.39 5.78 9.66
C HIS A 61 0.46 6.98 9.73
N GLN A 62 0.17 7.49 10.93
CA GLN A 62 -0.75 8.61 11.11
C GLN A 62 -0.20 9.87 10.44
N GLU A 63 1.10 10.13 10.59
CA GLU A 63 1.76 11.27 9.98
C GLU A 63 1.75 11.21 8.44
N LEU A 64 1.97 10.02 7.84
CA LEU A 64 1.87 9.85 6.39
C LEU A 64 0.48 10.22 5.87
N PHE A 65 -0.58 9.75 6.54
CA PHE A 65 -1.95 10.05 6.14
C PHE A 65 -2.28 11.53 6.32
N ARG A 66 -1.82 12.18 7.39
CA ARG A 66 -1.98 13.64 7.58
C ARG A 66 -1.29 14.44 6.48
N CYS A 67 -0.07 14.04 6.08
CA CYS A 67 0.65 14.68 4.97
C CYS A 67 -0.13 14.52 3.66
N LEU A 68 -0.54 13.29 3.32
CA LEU A 68 -1.36 13.05 2.12
C LEU A 68 -2.67 13.83 2.13
N GLU A 69 -3.34 13.92 3.29
CA GLU A 69 -4.59 14.67 3.47
C GLU A 69 -4.43 16.13 3.08
N ARG A 70 -3.36 16.79 3.55
CA ARG A 70 -3.03 18.18 3.17
C ARG A 70 -2.86 18.33 1.65
N LEU A 71 -2.23 17.34 1.01
CA LEU A 71 -2.00 17.35 -0.45
C LEU A 71 -3.26 17.07 -1.28
N THR A 72 -4.32 16.48 -0.69
CA THR A 72 -5.56 16.13 -1.43
C THR A 72 -6.36 17.33 -1.93
N GLY A 73 -6.19 18.50 -1.32
CA GLY A 73 -6.78 19.77 -1.78
C GLY A 73 -6.15 20.27 -3.08
N HIS A 74 -4.89 19.87 -3.34
CA HIS A 74 -4.09 20.38 -4.46
C HIS A 74 -4.04 19.41 -5.65
N SER A 75 -4.38 18.13 -5.44
CA SER A 75 -4.28 17.12 -6.50
C SER A 75 -5.28 15.99 -6.33
N LYS A 76 -6.02 15.71 -7.42
CA LYS A 76 -6.89 14.53 -7.53
C LYS A 76 -6.10 13.23 -7.34
N MET A 77 -4.84 13.19 -7.76
CA MET A 77 -3.98 12.01 -7.64
C MET A 77 -3.57 11.75 -6.19
N HIS A 78 -3.21 12.79 -5.42
CA HIS A 78 -2.96 12.65 -3.99
C HIS A 78 -4.23 12.15 -3.25
N ARG A 79 -5.41 12.67 -3.62
CA ARG A 79 -6.69 12.19 -3.08
C ARG A 79 -6.95 10.72 -3.36
N GLN A 80 -6.68 10.28 -4.59
CA GLN A 80 -6.82 8.87 -4.97
C GLN A 80 -5.81 7.98 -4.22
N LEU A 81 -4.56 8.42 -4.10
CA LEU A 81 -3.51 7.71 -3.37
C LEU A 81 -3.88 7.55 -1.89
N ALA A 82 -4.34 8.62 -1.23
CA ALA A 82 -4.79 8.58 0.16
C ALA A 82 -5.95 7.58 0.35
N ALA A 83 -6.95 7.62 -0.54
CA ALA A 83 -8.08 6.70 -0.49
C ALA A 83 -7.67 5.23 -0.68
N ILE A 84 -6.74 4.96 -1.61
CA ILE A 84 -6.19 3.62 -1.83
C ILE A 84 -5.44 3.13 -0.59
N LEU A 85 -4.53 3.93 -0.03
CA LEU A 85 -3.74 3.55 1.14
C LEU A 85 -4.62 3.30 2.37
N THR A 86 -5.70 4.07 2.54
CA THR A 86 -6.68 3.85 3.62
C THR A 86 -7.37 2.50 3.47
N ARG A 87 -7.83 2.14 2.26
CA ARG A 87 -8.42 0.81 2.00
C ARG A 87 -7.42 -0.31 2.25
N LEU A 88 -6.18 -0.16 1.76
CA LEU A 88 -5.13 -1.15 1.98
C LEU A 88 -4.82 -1.33 3.47
N ARG A 89 -4.76 -0.25 4.24
CA ARG A 89 -4.54 -0.33 5.70
C ARG A 89 -5.67 -1.09 6.40
N HIS A 90 -6.92 -0.82 6.06
CA HIS A 90 -8.05 -1.56 6.61
C HIS A 90 -7.98 -3.05 6.27
N THR A 91 -7.70 -3.40 5.01
CA THR A 91 -7.56 -4.80 4.59
C THR A 91 -6.38 -5.47 5.29
N ARG A 92 -5.25 -4.79 5.43
CA ARG A 92 -4.07 -5.29 6.15
C ARG A 92 -4.35 -5.50 7.63
N ASN A 93 -5.07 -4.59 8.30
CA ASN A 93 -5.43 -4.78 9.70
C ASN A 93 -6.29 -6.05 9.89
N ARG A 94 -7.28 -6.25 9.01
CA ARG A 94 -8.09 -7.48 9.01
C ARG A 94 -7.23 -8.72 8.75
N ALA A 95 -6.35 -8.66 7.76
CA ALA A 95 -5.49 -9.77 7.39
C ALA A 95 -4.49 -10.16 8.49
N ASP A 96 -3.93 -9.18 9.21
CA ASP A 96 -2.88 -9.41 10.20
C ASP A 96 -3.43 -9.75 11.60
N TYR A 97 -4.57 -9.17 11.99
CA TYR A 97 -5.03 -9.20 13.38
C TYR A 97 -6.40 -9.85 13.60
N ASP A 98 -7.30 -9.81 12.61
CA ASP A 98 -8.64 -10.35 12.80
C ASP A 98 -8.63 -11.87 12.58
N ARG A 99 -9.00 -12.63 13.60
CA ARG A 99 -9.15 -14.09 13.46
C ARG A 99 -10.34 -14.44 12.56
N GLU A 100 -11.44 -13.70 12.67
CA GLU A 100 -12.68 -13.93 11.94
C GLU A 100 -13.28 -12.60 11.44
N PRO A 101 -14.00 -12.59 10.29
CA PRO A 101 -14.16 -13.69 9.36
C PRO A 101 -12.87 -13.98 8.59
N SER A 102 -12.71 -15.20 8.10
CA SER A 102 -11.57 -15.59 7.26
C SER A 102 -11.34 -14.60 6.10
N LEU A 103 -10.07 -14.27 5.85
CA LEU A 103 -9.71 -13.48 4.68
C LEU A 103 -9.89 -14.33 3.42
N ARG A 104 -10.59 -13.80 2.43
CA ARG A 104 -10.86 -14.47 1.16
C ARG A 104 -9.86 -14.04 0.08
N GLN A 105 -9.65 -14.90 -0.91
CA GLN A 105 -8.71 -14.64 -2.02
C GLN A 105 -9.05 -13.36 -2.81
N ASP A 106 -10.34 -13.04 -2.98
CA ASP A 106 -10.82 -11.82 -3.63
C ASP A 106 -10.36 -10.54 -2.90
N ALA A 107 -10.35 -10.54 -1.56
CA ALA A 107 -9.84 -9.44 -0.76
C ALA A 107 -8.33 -9.26 -0.97
N ALA A 108 -7.56 -10.35 -1.02
CA ALA A 108 -6.13 -10.30 -1.32
C ALA A 108 -5.85 -9.80 -2.75
N LYS A 109 -6.60 -10.28 -3.74
CA LYS A 109 -6.51 -9.81 -5.14
C LYS A 109 -6.88 -8.32 -5.26
N THR A 110 -7.89 -7.87 -4.51
CA THR A 110 -8.28 -6.45 -4.46
C THR A 110 -7.18 -5.60 -3.85
N ALA A 111 -6.57 -6.05 -2.74
CA ALA A 111 -5.44 -5.37 -2.13
C ALA A 111 -4.25 -5.28 -3.10
N LEU A 112 -3.96 -6.34 -3.85
CA LEU A 112 -2.91 -6.31 -4.86
C LEU A 112 -3.19 -5.28 -5.97
N LEU A 113 -4.42 -5.24 -6.49
CA LEU A 113 -4.80 -4.26 -7.52
C LEU A 113 -4.72 -2.82 -7.01
N ASP A 114 -5.14 -2.58 -5.77
CA ASP A 114 -5.02 -1.28 -5.12
C ASP A 114 -3.55 -0.89 -4.94
N ALA A 115 -2.68 -1.80 -4.52
CA ALA A 115 -1.25 -1.54 -4.40
C ALA A 115 -0.61 -1.23 -5.77
N LYS A 116 -0.93 -1.98 -6.83
CA LYS A 116 -0.46 -1.67 -8.20
C LYS A 116 -0.90 -0.27 -8.67
N LYS A 117 -2.13 0.12 -8.37
CA LYS A 117 -2.63 1.48 -8.65
C LYS A 117 -1.88 2.54 -7.83
N ALA A 118 -1.55 2.26 -6.57
CA ALA A 118 -0.77 3.18 -5.74
C ALA A 118 0.62 3.44 -6.35
N PHE A 119 1.31 2.40 -6.81
CA PHE A 119 2.60 2.55 -7.52
C PHE A 119 2.46 3.43 -8.76
N GLY A 120 1.49 3.14 -9.64
CA GLY A 120 1.27 3.95 -10.84
C GLY A 120 0.94 5.42 -10.54
N LEU A 121 0.22 5.69 -9.43
CA LEU A 121 -0.03 7.06 -8.97
C LEU A 121 1.24 7.74 -8.47
N VAL A 122 2.06 7.04 -7.67
CA VAL A 122 3.35 7.54 -7.17
C VAL A 122 4.28 7.88 -8.33
N ASP A 123 4.42 6.98 -9.32
CA ASP A 123 5.27 7.22 -10.50
C ASP A 123 4.80 8.43 -11.29
N SER A 124 3.48 8.55 -11.47
CA SER A 124 2.87 9.68 -12.16
C SER A 124 3.03 11.00 -11.39
N LEU A 125 3.04 10.96 -10.05
CA LEU A 125 3.30 12.14 -9.21
C LEU A 125 4.77 12.55 -9.26
N ARG A 126 5.70 11.59 -9.27
CA ARG A 126 7.14 11.82 -9.39
C ARG A 126 7.51 12.46 -10.73
N THR A 127 6.93 11.95 -11.83
CA THR A 127 7.19 12.47 -13.20
C THR A 127 6.64 13.88 -13.42
N ARG A 128 5.49 14.21 -12.85
CA ARG A 128 4.89 15.56 -12.94
C ARG A 128 5.64 16.63 -12.14
N ARG A 129 6.57 16.24 -11.28
CA ARG A 129 7.42 17.14 -10.50
C ARG A 129 8.62 17.68 -11.28
N VAL A 130 8.82 17.28 -12.54
CA VAL A 130 9.83 17.89 -13.40
C VAL A 130 9.25 19.14 -14.08
N PRO A 131 9.48 20.33 -13.49
CA PRO A 131 9.95 21.46 -14.26
C PRO A 131 11.36 21.85 -13.78
N GLU A 132 12.24 22.07 -14.75
CA GLU A 132 13.57 22.68 -14.58
C GLU A 132 13.51 24.03 -13.83
#